data_AF-A0A8C8GV56-F1
#
_entry.id   AF-A0A8C8GV56-F1
#
_cell.length_a   1.000
_cell.length_b   1.000
_cell.length_c   1.000
_cell.angle_alpha   90.00
_cell.angle_beta   90.00
_cell.angle_gamma   90.00
#
_symmetry.space_group_name_H-M   'P 1'
#
loop_
_entity.id
_entity.type
_entity.pdbx_description
1 polymer ?
#
loop_
_entity_poly.entity_id
_entity_poly.type
_entity_poly.pdbx_seq_one_letter_code
_entity_poly.pdbx_strand_id
1 'polypeptide(L)'
;MSQVKPPPLPAKTSPNPELPVTASGDTAWDRTRVCSDASNTAEGGIHDDLSPEERQELESIRRRKQELLQDIQRLKGEIAEVTNEIDNLGITDERKSMQRNKQVFMGCKKFNMDPKKGIRFLIDSGLLKNTKTGEEDFNLEVLQAFVELHEFTDLNLVQALRQFLWSFRLPGEAQKIDRMMEAFAQRYCHCNPGVFQHSDTCYVLSFAVIMLNTSLHNPNVKDKPSHQRFTTMNRGINDGGDLPEDLLRNLYESIKNEPFKIPEDDGNDLTHTFFNPDREGWLLKLGGRVKTWKRRWFILTDNCLYYFEYTTDKEPRGIIPLENLSIREVDDSKKPNCFELFIPDHRDQVIKACKTEADGRVVEGNHTFYRISAPTAEEKEEWITSIKKAISRDPFYEMVAARKKKVSALTSP
;
A
#
# COMPACT_ATOMS: atom_id res chain seq x y z
N MET A 1 -20.74 35.18 -33.13
CA MET A 1 -19.32 35.27 -32.73
C MET A 1 -18.83 33.87 -32.39
N SER A 2 -17.64 33.56 -32.88
CA SER A 2 -17.11 32.24 -33.19
C SER A 2 -16.92 31.32 -31.98
N GLN A 3 -17.41 30.08 -32.04
CA GLN A 3 -17.01 29.01 -31.12
C GLN A 3 -15.80 28.28 -31.70
N VAL A 4 -14.65 28.40 -31.03
CA VAL A 4 -13.39 27.72 -31.39
C VAL A 4 -13.41 26.31 -30.79
N LYS A 5 -13.44 25.31 -31.66
CA LYS A 5 -13.34 23.87 -31.33
C LYS A 5 -11.84 23.50 -31.17
N PRO A 6 -11.46 22.65 -30.21
CA PRO A 6 -10.07 22.18 -30.07
C PRO A 6 -9.66 21.22 -31.20
N PRO A 7 -8.35 21.09 -31.49
CA PRO A 7 -7.85 20.30 -32.62
C PRO A 7 -8.03 18.78 -32.41
N PRO A 8 -8.16 17.99 -33.49
CA PRO A 8 -8.30 16.54 -33.39
C PRO A 8 -6.96 15.87 -33.03
N LEU A 9 -7.03 14.88 -32.14
CA LEU A 9 -5.94 13.93 -31.87
C LEU A 9 -5.65 13.09 -33.13
N PRO A 10 -4.39 12.78 -33.44
CA PRO A 10 -4.07 11.97 -34.62
C PRO A 10 -4.62 10.54 -34.49
N ALA A 11 -5.14 10.06 -35.61
CA ALA A 11 -5.86 8.80 -35.74
C ALA A 11 -5.01 7.58 -35.35
N LYS A 12 -5.65 6.66 -34.61
CA LYS A 12 -5.20 5.29 -34.40
C LYS A 12 -5.20 4.55 -35.74
N THR A 13 -4.04 4.16 -36.24
CA THR A 13 -3.92 3.12 -37.27
C THR A 13 -3.96 1.76 -36.60
N SER A 14 -5.00 0.97 -36.89
CA SER A 14 -5.12 -0.44 -36.52
C SER A 14 -4.50 -1.36 -37.61
N PRO A 15 -4.54 -2.69 -37.44
CA PRO A 15 -3.37 -3.55 -37.34
C PRO A 15 -2.95 -4.15 -38.70
N ASN A 16 -1.67 -4.46 -38.87
CA ASN A 16 -1.19 -5.33 -39.95
C ASN A 16 -0.59 -6.61 -39.34
N PRO A 17 -0.58 -7.73 -40.09
CA PRO A 17 -0.83 -9.05 -39.55
C PRO A 17 0.44 -9.76 -39.10
N GLU A 18 0.23 -10.78 -38.29
CA GLU A 18 1.19 -11.76 -37.82
C GLU A 18 2.06 -12.31 -38.95
N LEU A 19 3.38 -12.28 -38.73
CA LEU A 19 4.35 -13.21 -39.31
C LEU A 19 5.33 -13.64 -38.21
N PRO A 20 5.84 -14.88 -38.28
CA PRO A 20 6.30 -15.62 -37.10
C PRO A 20 7.70 -15.21 -36.65
N VAL A 21 7.90 -15.21 -35.33
CA VAL A 21 9.19 -15.00 -34.68
C VAL A 21 9.99 -16.29 -34.78
N THR A 22 10.93 -16.36 -35.73
CA THR A 22 12.02 -17.34 -35.71
C THR A 22 13.32 -16.63 -35.36
N ALA A 23 13.96 -17.14 -34.31
CA ALA A 23 15.25 -16.72 -33.81
C ALA A 23 16.38 -17.04 -34.79
N SER A 24 17.28 -16.08 -35.01
CA SER A 24 18.75 -16.28 -35.06
C SER A 24 19.43 -14.97 -35.44
N GLY A 25 20.27 -14.45 -34.53
CA GLY A 25 21.16 -13.34 -34.82
C GLY A 25 22.37 -13.83 -35.60
N ASP A 26 22.26 -13.85 -36.94
CA ASP A 26 23.40 -14.11 -37.82
C ASP A 26 24.21 -12.83 -38.03
N THR A 27 25.18 -12.61 -37.14
CA THR A 27 26.23 -11.60 -37.34
C THR A 27 27.27 -12.10 -38.36
N ALA A 28 27.17 -11.55 -39.56
CA ALA A 28 28.29 -11.00 -40.34
C ALA A 28 29.51 -11.90 -40.70
N TRP A 29 29.38 -13.22 -40.80
CA TRP A 29 30.41 -14.10 -41.41
C TRP A 29 30.00 -14.75 -42.74
N ASP A 30 28.79 -14.51 -43.24
CA ASP A 30 28.28 -15.16 -44.45
C ASP A 30 28.53 -14.37 -45.75
N ARG A 31 29.74 -13.80 -45.90
CA ARG A 31 30.26 -13.26 -47.17
C ARG A 31 31.41 -14.08 -47.75
N THR A 32 31.47 -15.38 -47.42
CA THR A 32 32.39 -16.33 -48.07
C THR A 32 31.63 -17.43 -48.80
N ARG A 33 30.56 -17.04 -49.50
CA ARG A 33 29.85 -17.90 -50.46
C ARG A 33 30.12 -17.44 -51.90
N VAL A 34 31.40 -17.37 -52.25
CA VAL A 34 31.90 -17.52 -53.62
C VAL A 34 33.24 -18.26 -53.51
N CYS A 35 33.42 -19.29 -54.33
CA CYS A 35 34.56 -20.23 -54.40
C CYS A 35 34.53 -21.47 -53.49
N SER A 36 33.42 -22.22 -53.50
CA SER A 36 33.46 -23.65 -53.16
C SER A 36 32.91 -24.58 -54.26
N ASP A 37 32.67 -24.07 -55.47
CA ASP A 37 32.42 -24.88 -56.66
C ASP A 37 33.36 -24.45 -57.79
N ALA A 38 34.59 -24.94 -57.74
CA ALA A 38 35.49 -25.00 -58.89
C ALA A 38 36.30 -26.31 -58.80
N SER A 39 35.57 -27.42 -58.66
CA SER A 39 36.11 -28.73 -58.98
C SER A 39 36.04 -28.90 -60.50
N ASN A 40 37.20 -29.10 -61.13
CA ASN A 40 37.38 -29.56 -62.50
C ASN A 40 36.78 -28.71 -63.63
N THR A 41 37.61 -27.85 -64.22
CA THR A 41 37.84 -27.74 -65.68
C THR A 41 38.79 -26.59 -65.98
N ALA A 42 40.09 -26.87 -66.01
CA ALA A 42 41.10 -26.10 -66.76
C ALA A 42 42.40 -26.90 -66.81
N GLU A 43 42.40 -28.02 -67.54
CA GLU A 43 43.62 -28.45 -68.22
C GLU A 43 43.93 -27.38 -69.26
N GLY A 44 45.00 -26.61 -69.06
CA GLY A 44 45.34 -25.50 -69.93
C GLY A 44 46.78 -25.05 -69.72
N GLY A 45 47.71 -25.71 -70.41
CA GLY A 45 49.01 -25.17 -70.83
C GLY A 45 49.98 -24.75 -69.73
N ILE A 46 50.84 -25.67 -69.30
CA ILE A 46 52.09 -25.35 -68.61
C ILE A 46 52.95 -24.52 -69.60
N HIS A 47 53.17 -23.23 -69.31
CA HIS A 47 54.21 -22.47 -70.00
C HIS A 47 55.55 -22.91 -69.41
N ASP A 48 56.28 -23.70 -70.18
CA ASP A 48 57.46 -24.44 -69.77
C ASP A 48 58.73 -23.59 -69.89
N ASP A 49 58.79 -22.46 -69.18
CA ASP A 49 60.03 -21.65 -69.09
C ASP A 49 60.15 -20.82 -67.80
N LEU A 50 59.76 -21.39 -66.65
CA LEU A 50 60.07 -20.80 -65.35
C LEU A 50 61.54 -21.04 -65.01
N SER A 51 62.27 -19.97 -64.66
CA SER A 51 63.65 -20.06 -64.21
C SER A 51 63.74 -20.90 -62.92
N PRO A 52 64.90 -21.49 -62.60
CA PRO A 52 65.08 -22.27 -61.37
C PRO A 52 64.70 -21.49 -60.11
N GLU A 53 64.93 -20.17 -60.10
CA GLU A 53 64.60 -19.26 -59.01
C GLU A 53 63.07 -19.09 -58.88
N GLU A 54 62.35 -18.93 -59.99
CA GLU A 54 60.89 -18.80 -60.00
C GLU A 54 60.18 -20.11 -59.59
N ARG A 55 60.74 -21.27 -59.95
CA ARG A 55 60.22 -22.58 -59.48
C ARG A 55 60.38 -22.73 -57.97
N GLN A 56 61.53 -22.32 -57.42
CA GLN A 56 61.79 -22.34 -55.98
C GLN A 56 60.88 -21.37 -55.23
N GLU A 57 60.61 -20.18 -55.78
CA GLU A 57 59.69 -19.21 -55.20
C GLU A 57 58.24 -19.71 -55.24
N LEU A 58 57.81 -20.34 -56.33
CA LEU A 58 56.48 -20.95 -56.43
C LEU A 58 56.29 -22.09 -55.42
N GLU A 59 57.31 -22.91 -55.18
CA GLU A 59 57.28 -23.94 -54.13
C GLU A 59 57.20 -23.35 -52.72
N SER A 60 57.94 -22.26 -52.46
CA SER A 60 57.85 -21.50 -51.21
C SER A 60 56.44 -20.92 -50.99
N ILE A 61 55.85 -20.32 -52.02
CA ILE A 61 54.48 -19.79 -51.99
C ILE A 61 53.46 -20.92 -51.75
N ARG A 62 53.62 -22.07 -52.41
CA ARG A 62 52.74 -23.24 -52.19
C ARG A 62 52.84 -23.77 -50.76
N ARG A 63 54.04 -23.86 -50.21
CA ARG A 63 54.26 -24.28 -48.81
C ARG A 63 53.59 -23.31 -47.83
N ARG A 64 53.83 -22.01 -48.02
CA ARG A 64 53.23 -20.96 -47.18
C ARG A 64 51.71 -20.90 -47.29
N LYS A 65 51.15 -21.15 -48.49
CA LYS A 65 49.70 -21.31 -48.70
C LYS A 65 49.16 -22.50 -47.90
N GLN A 66 49.88 -23.61 -47.86
CA GLN A 66 49.46 -24.80 -47.13
C GLN A 66 49.50 -24.59 -45.61
N GLU A 67 50.52 -23.89 -45.11
CA GLU A 67 50.61 -23.47 -43.71
C GLU A 67 49.45 -22.53 -43.33
N LEU A 68 49.16 -21.51 -44.15
CA LEU A 68 48.03 -20.60 -43.92
C LEU A 68 46.69 -21.32 -43.93
N LEU A 69 46.51 -22.32 -44.80
CA LEU A 69 45.28 -23.13 -44.82
C LEU A 69 45.13 -23.98 -43.56
N GLN A 70 46.23 -24.52 -43.03
CA GLN A 70 46.22 -25.23 -41.75
C GLN A 70 45.90 -24.30 -40.58
N ASP A 71 46.49 -23.09 -40.56
CA ASP A 71 46.18 -22.08 -39.54
C ASP A 71 44.72 -21.62 -39.61
N ILE A 72 44.15 -21.42 -40.82
CA ILE A 72 42.73 -21.10 -40.99
C ILE A 72 41.85 -22.23 -40.44
N GLN A 73 42.20 -23.50 -40.68
CA GLN A 73 41.45 -24.63 -40.12
C GLN A 73 41.56 -24.69 -38.60
N ARG A 74 42.74 -24.41 -38.02
CA ARG A 74 42.92 -24.34 -36.57
C ARG A 74 42.05 -23.24 -35.96
N LEU A 75 42.13 -22.03 -36.51
CA LEU A 75 41.33 -20.88 -36.04
C LEU A 75 39.83 -21.14 -36.14
N LYS A 76 39.36 -21.83 -37.19
CA LYS A 76 37.95 -22.25 -37.30
C LYS A 76 37.55 -23.22 -36.18
N GLY A 77 38.42 -24.14 -35.80
CA GLY A 77 38.20 -25.04 -34.67
C GLY A 77 38.10 -24.29 -33.34
N GLU A 78 39.04 -23.38 -33.09
CA GLU A 78 39.06 -22.53 -31.89
C GLU A 78 37.80 -21.66 -31.78
N ILE A 79 37.35 -21.05 -32.89
CA ILE A 79 36.11 -20.26 -32.92
C ILE A 79 34.87 -21.13 -32.61
N ALA A 80 34.81 -22.35 -33.16
CA ALA A 80 33.69 -23.26 -32.89
C ALA A 80 33.64 -23.70 -31.42
N GLU A 81 34.80 -23.93 -30.80
CA GLU A 81 34.88 -24.26 -29.37
C GLU A 81 34.42 -23.09 -28.49
N VAL A 82 34.93 -21.88 -28.74
CA VAL A 82 34.51 -20.66 -28.03
C VAL A 82 33.01 -20.39 -28.20
N THR A 83 32.46 -20.62 -29.40
CA THR A 83 31.01 -20.44 -29.64
C THR A 83 30.18 -21.42 -28.81
N ASN A 84 30.59 -22.69 -28.74
CA ASN A 84 29.92 -23.69 -27.91
C ASN A 84 30.01 -23.37 -26.40
N GLU A 85 31.12 -22.81 -25.93
CA GLU A 85 31.23 -22.34 -24.54
C GLU A 85 30.28 -21.18 -24.24
N ILE A 86 30.17 -20.22 -25.15
CA ILE A 86 29.25 -19.07 -25.03
C ILE A 86 27.79 -19.55 -24.94
N ASP A 87 27.38 -20.48 -25.80
CA ASP A 87 26.02 -21.02 -25.79
C ASP A 87 25.71 -21.79 -24.51
N ASN A 88 26.67 -22.59 -24.01
CA ASN A 88 26.52 -23.33 -22.76
C ASN A 88 26.45 -22.41 -21.53
N LEU A 89 27.21 -21.31 -21.53
CA LEU A 89 27.13 -20.28 -20.50
C LEU A 89 25.75 -19.62 -20.49
N GLY A 90 25.20 -19.29 -21.67
CA GLY A 90 23.85 -18.71 -21.81
C GLY A 90 22.74 -19.61 -21.22
N ILE A 91 22.76 -20.91 -21.54
CA ILE A 91 21.78 -21.87 -21.00
C ILE A 91 21.91 -22.02 -19.48
N THR A 92 23.14 -21.98 -18.97
CA THR A 92 23.41 -22.11 -17.54
C THR A 92 22.90 -20.88 -16.77
N ASP A 93 23.08 -19.69 -17.32
CA ASP A 93 22.60 -18.44 -16.73
C ASP A 93 21.06 -18.33 -16.78
N GLU A 94 20.42 -18.77 -17.86
CA GLU A 94 18.95 -18.87 -17.92
C GLU A 94 18.39 -19.84 -16.88
N ARG A 95 19.00 -21.02 -16.70
CA ARG A 95 18.58 -21.99 -15.68
C ARG A 95 18.75 -21.45 -14.26
N LYS A 96 19.88 -20.79 -13.98
CA LYS A 96 20.12 -20.13 -12.68
C LYS A 96 19.13 -19.01 -12.44
N SER A 97 18.85 -18.19 -13.46
CA SER A 97 17.86 -17.11 -13.40
C SER A 97 16.45 -17.67 -13.11
N MET A 98 16.03 -18.72 -13.82
CA MET A 98 14.74 -19.36 -13.60
C MET A 98 14.62 -19.99 -12.20
N GLN A 99 15.68 -20.61 -11.71
CA GLN A 99 15.73 -21.17 -10.36
C GLN A 99 15.68 -20.07 -9.29
N ARG A 100 16.41 -18.97 -9.48
CA ARG A 100 16.36 -17.78 -8.63
C ARG A 100 14.95 -17.19 -8.59
N ASN A 101 14.30 -17.04 -9.74
CA ASN A 101 12.94 -16.52 -9.85
C ASN A 101 11.92 -17.40 -9.13
N LYS A 102 12.04 -18.73 -9.22
CA LYS A 102 11.21 -19.68 -8.46
C LYS A 102 11.39 -19.52 -6.96
N GLN A 103 12.64 -19.38 -6.49
CA GLN A 103 12.93 -19.17 -5.07
C GLN A 103 12.38 -17.82 -4.58
N VAL A 104 12.52 -16.75 -5.35
CA VAL A 104 11.91 -15.44 -5.03
C VAL A 104 10.40 -15.56 -4.91
N PHE A 105 9.74 -16.18 -5.90
CA PHE A 105 8.29 -16.40 -5.87
C PHE A 105 7.83 -17.19 -4.64
N MET A 106 8.52 -18.28 -4.32
CA MET A 106 8.23 -19.07 -3.11
C MET A 106 8.46 -18.28 -1.82
N GLY A 107 9.51 -17.44 -1.78
CA GLY A 107 9.80 -16.55 -0.67
C GLY A 107 8.69 -15.51 -0.46
N CYS A 108 8.24 -14.84 -1.53
CA CYS A 108 7.11 -13.91 -1.50
C CYS A 108 5.82 -14.60 -1.04
N LYS A 109 5.52 -15.81 -1.54
CA LYS A 109 4.34 -16.58 -1.09
C LYS A 109 4.41 -16.89 0.40
N LYS A 110 5.58 -17.29 0.90
CA LYS A 110 5.80 -17.54 2.33
C LYS A 110 5.67 -16.26 3.15
N PHE A 111 6.19 -15.14 2.66
CA PHE A 111 6.09 -13.83 3.30
C PHE A 111 4.64 -13.38 3.45
N ASN A 112 3.84 -13.51 2.39
CA ASN A 112 2.43 -13.13 2.41
C ASN A 112 1.61 -14.00 3.38
N MET A 113 2.05 -15.22 3.69
CA MET A 113 1.41 -16.08 4.70
C MET A 113 1.93 -15.80 6.12
N ASP A 114 3.24 -15.58 6.25
CA ASP A 114 3.94 -15.33 7.50
C ASP A 114 5.20 -14.51 7.18
N PRO A 115 5.19 -13.19 7.45
CA PRO A 115 6.29 -12.31 7.09
C PRO A 115 7.64 -12.77 7.66
N LYS A 116 7.66 -13.28 8.90
CA LYS A 116 8.88 -13.77 9.55
C LYS A 116 9.44 -14.99 8.83
N LYS A 117 8.60 -15.98 8.51
CA LYS A 117 9.04 -17.19 7.78
C LYS A 117 9.45 -16.88 6.35
N GLY A 118 8.79 -15.93 5.69
CA GLY A 118 9.16 -15.46 4.35
C GLY A 118 10.55 -14.83 4.31
N ILE A 119 10.81 -13.86 5.20
CA ILE A 119 12.12 -13.21 5.33
C ILE A 119 13.20 -14.25 5.62
N ARG A 120 12.96 -15.15 6.58
CA ARG A 120 13.92 -16.21 6.93
C ARG A 120 14.23 -17.13 5.75
N PHE A 121 13.21 -17.54 4.99
CA PHE A 121 13.41 -18.33 3.78
C PHE A 121 14.25 -17.59 2.72
N LEU A 122 14.02 -16.29 2.53
CA LEU A 122 14.77 -15.47 1.57
C LEU A 122 16.25 -15.31 2.02
N ILE A 123 16.49 -15.18 3.33
CA ILE A 123 17.84 -15.15 3.91
C ILE A 123 18.54 -16.50 3.72
N ASP A 124 17.88 -17.60 4.10
CA ASP A 124 18.45 -18.96 4.00
C ASP A 124 18.71 -19.36 2.54
N SER A 125 17.95 -18.80 1.60
CA SER A 125 18.13 -18.99 0.15
C SER A 125 19.19 -18.08 -0.46
N GLY A 126 19.87 -17.23 0.33
CA GLY A 126 20.86 -16.27 -0.15
C GLY A 126 20.29 -15.15 -1.02
N LEU A 127 18.96 -14.97 -1.03
CA LEU A 127 18.25 -13.94 -1.80
C LEU A 127 18.16 -12.60 -1.05
N LEU A 128 18.24 -12.64 0.28
CA LEU A 128 18.23 -11.47 1.15
C LEU A 128 19.41 -11.57 2.13
N LYS A 129 20.06 -10.43 2.42
CA LYS A 129 21.17 -10.40 3.38
C LYS A 129 20.61 -10.40 4.81
N ASN A 130 21.28 -11.12 5.72
CA ASN A 130 20.92 -11.12 7.14
C ASN A 130 21.55 -9.93 7.86
N THR A 131 20.74 -8.99 8.35
CA THR A 131 21.15 -7.98 9.31
C THR A 131 20.90 -8.53 10.72
N LYS A 132 21.97 -8.85 11.45
CA LYS A 132 21.89 -9.52 12.76
C LYS A 132 21.41 -8.55 13.84
N THR A 133 20.12 -8.53 14.17
CA THR A 133 19.57 -7.85 15.35
C THR A 133 18.43 -8.66 15.99
N GLY A 134 18.14 -8.40 17.28
CA GLY A 134 17.11 -9.12 18.06
C GLY A 134 15.71 -8.97 17.45
N GLU A 135 14.77 -9.87 17.73
CA GLU A 135 13.51 -9.94 16.96
C GLU A 135 12.65 -8.66 16.94
N GLU A 136 12.54 -7.93 18.06
CA GLU A 136 11.81 -6.65 18.10
C GLU A 136 12.64 -5.51 17.52
N ASP A 137 13.94 -5.48 17.82
CA ASP A 137 14.90 -4.50 17.30
C ASP A 137 15.00 -4.58 15.77
N PHE A 138 14.96 -5.79 15.20
CA PHE A 138 15.01 -6.03 13.77
C PHE A 138 13.85 -5.38 13.03
N ASN A 139 12.61 -5.50 13.53
CA ASN A 139 11.45 -4.90 12.87
C ASN A 139 11.48 -3.37 12.94
N LEU A 140 11.99 -2.80 14.04
CA LEU A 140 12.18 -1.36 14.18
C LEU A 140 13.28 -0.83 13.27
N GLU A 141 14.39 -1.55 13.14
CA GLU A 141 15.47 -1.22 12.21
C GLU A 141 15.02 -1.32 10.75
N VAL A 142 14.26 -2.36 10.41
CA VAL A 142 13.65 -2.48 9.08
C VAL A 142 12.68 -1.34 8.83
N LEU A 143 11.87 -0.93 9.81
CA LEU A 143 10.99 0.24 9.68
C LEU A 143 11.79 1.52 9.42
N GLN A 144 12.88 1.75 10.17
CA GLN A 144 13.72 2.93 9.97
C GLN A 144 14.37 2.91 8.57
N ALA A 145 15.01 1.81 8.18
CA ALA A 145 15.58 1.66 6.85
C ALA A 145 14.52 1.79 5.74
N PHE A 146 13.32 1.25 5.94
CA PHE A 146 12.20 1.38 5.00
C PHE A 146 11.78 2.84 4.82
N VAL A 147 11.66 3.60 5.90
CA VAL A 147 11.31 5.02 5.84
C VAL A 147 12.45 5.84 5.21
N GLU A 148 13.71 5.47 5.43
CA GLU A 148 14.88 6.09 4.79
C GLU A 148 14.91 5.93 3.27
N LEU A 149 14.31 4.84 2.73
CA LEU A 149 14.15 4.64 1.29
C LEU A 149 13.15 5.61 0.64
N HIS A 150 12.37 6.36 1.44
CA HIS A 150 11.47 7.37 0.92
C HIS A 150 12.18 8.74 0.83
N GLU A 151 12.09 9.36 -0.35
CA GLU A 151 12.66 10.67 -0.65
C GLU A 151 11.61 11.76 -0.44
N PHE A 152 11.59 12.38 0.74
CA PHE A 152 10.61 13.42 1.09
C PHE A 152 11.09 14.85 0.88
N THR A 153 12.33 15.05 0.40
CA THR A 153 12.89 16.38 0.18
C THR A 153 12.05 17.16 -0.83
N ASP A 154 11.76 18.43 -0.51
CA ASP A 154 10.95 19.36 -1.31
C ASP A 154 9.49 18.92 -1.54
N LEU A 155 9.02 17.87 -0.85
CA LEU A 155 7.63 17.47 -0.84
C LEU A 155 6.90 18.14 0.32
N ASN A 156 5.67 18.61 0.07
CA ASN A 156 4.78 18.98 1.16
C ASN A 156 4.25 17.73 1.90
N LEU A 157 3.71 17.94 3.10
CA LEU A 157 3.30 16.84 3.97
C LEU A 157 2.29 15.88 3.32
N VAL A 158 1.33 16.39 2.54
CA VAL A 158 0.36 15.53 1.83
C VAL A 158 1.05 14.70 0.74
N GLN A 159 1.97 15.28 -0.02
CA GLN A 159 2.73 14.56 -1.05
C GLN A 159 3.57 13.43 -0.45
N ALA A 160 4.28 13.72 0.65
CA ALA A 160 5.03 12.72 1.39
C ALA A 160 4.13 11.60 1.95
N LEU A 161 2.98 11.96 2.54
CA LEU A 161 1.99 10.98 3.01
C LEU A 161 1.44 10.11 1.88
N ARG A 162 1.18 10.67 0.69
CA ARG A 162 0.73 9.88 -0.48
C ARG A 162 1.77 8.84 -0.87
N GLN A 163 3.04 9.21 -0.94
CA GLN A 163 4.11 8.26 -1.25
C GLN A 163 4.24 7.19 -0.17
N PHE A 164 4.22 7.60 1.09
CA PHE A 164 4.39 6.70 2.22
C PHE A 164 3.24 5.68 2.33
N LEU A 165 2.00 6.15 2.27
CA LEU A 165 0.79 5.30 2.37
C LEU A 165 0.52 4.49 1.10
N TRP A 166 1.24 4.76 0.00
CA TRP A 166 1.22 3.89 -1.18
C TRP A 166 2.09 2.65 -1.00
N SER A 167 3.08 2.69 -0.12
CA SER A 167 4.04 1.59 0.04
C SER A 167 3.52 0.46 0.94
N PHE A 168 2.49 0.71 1.75
CA PHE A 168 1.92 -0.26 2.69
C PHE A 168 0.52 0.16 3.16
N ARG A 169 -0.23 -0.78 3.75
CA ARG A 169 -1.47 -0.48 4.47
C ARG A 169 -1.21 -0.29 5.96
N LEU A 170 -1.77 0.77 6.54
CA LEU A 170 -1.67 0.99 7.98
C LEU A 170 -2.27 -0.21 8.74
N PRO A 171 -1.60 -0.69 9.81
CA PRO A 171 -2.13 -1.77 10.64
C PRO A 171 -3.32 -1.29 11.49
N GLY A 172 -4.20 -2.18 11.93
CA GLY A 172 -5.35 -1.83 12.77
C GLY A 172 -5.00 -1.53 14.23
N GLU A 173 -3.83 -1.99 14.71
CA GLU A 173 -3.41 -1.80 16.11
C GLU A 173 -2.75 -0.43 16.33
N ALA A 174 -3.32 0.37 17.25
CA ALA A 174 -2.87 1.73 17.54
C ALA A 174 -1.36 1.86 17.84
N GLN A 175 -0.78 0.91 18.58
CA GLN A 175 0.65 0.92 18.90
C GLN A 175 1.55 0.73 17.66
N LYS A 176 1.08 0.02 16.64
CA LYS A 176 1.84 -0.15 15.39
C LYS A 176 1.70 1.09 14.50
N ILE A 177 0.49 1.66 14.41
CA ILE A 177 0.25 2.94 13.72
C ILE A 177 1.16 4.02 14.29
N ASP A 178 1.25 4.15 15.62
CA ASP A 178 2.09 5.13 16.29
C ASP A 178 3.56 5.00 15.88
N ARG A 179 4.14 3.79 15.91
CA ARG A 179 5.53 3.56 15.49
C ARG A 179 5.79 3.96 14.03
N MET A 180 4.87 3.63 13.13
CA MET A 180 5.02 3.93 11.71
C MET A 180 4.92 5.44 11.42
N MET A 181 3.95 6.11 12.05
CA MET A 181 3.74 7.55 11.87
C MET A 181 4.80 8.38 12.58
N GLU A 182 5.35 7.91 13.70
CA GLU A 182 6.51 8.51 14.36
C GLU A 182 7.74 8.48 13.44
N ALA A 183 8.08 7.31 12.89
CA ALA A 183 9.21 7.17 11.97
C ALA A 183 9.04 8.05 10.73
N PHE A 184 7.83 8.09 10.15
CA PHE A 184 7.50 9.00 9.04
C PHE A 184 7.72 10.47 9.41
N ALA A 185 7.19 10.92 10.56
CA ALA A 185 7.28 12.31 10.99
C ALA A 185 8.74 12.73 11.23
N GLN A 186 9.55 11.87 11.83
CA GLN A 186 10.98 12.09 12.01
C GLN A 186 11.71 12.24 10.68
N ARG A 187 11.46 11.32 9.73
CA ARG A 187 12.06 11.38 8.39
C ARG A 187 11.63 12.61 7.62
N TYR A 188 10.35 12.96 7.63
CA TYR A 188 9.85 14.14 6.94
C TYR A 188 10.53 15.41 7.45
N CYS A 189 10.67 15.57 8.77
CA CYS A 189 11.35 16.73 9.36
C CYS A 189 12.85 16.74 9.05
N HIS A 190 13.48 15.58 8.99
CA HIS A 190 14.88 15.47 8.57
C HIS A 190 15.09 15.90 7.11
N CYS A 191 14.20 15.50 6.20
CA CYS A 191 14.25 15.87 4.79
C CYS A 191 13.85 17.34 4.53
N ASN A 192 13.02 17.93 5.40
CA ASN A 192 12.46 19.27 5.24
C ASN A 192 12.69 20.13 6.51
N PRO A 193 13.95 20.48 6.80
CA PRO A 193 14.29 21.23 8.01
C PRO A 193 13.63 22.61 8.01
N GLY A 194 13.10 23.02 9.17
CA GLY A 194 12.47 24.33 9.35
C GLY A 194 11.00 24.44 8.94
N VAL A 195 10.41 23.41 8.32
CA VAL A 195 8.96 23.37 8.03
C VAL A 195 8.14 23.21 9.31
N PHE A 196 8.59 22.35 10.22
CA PHE A 196 8.00 22.14 11.54
C PHE A 196 9.07 22.32 12.62
N GLN A 197 8.69 22.85 13.78
CA GLN A 197 9.62 23.00 14.90
C GLN A 197 10.07 21.63 15.46
N HIS A 198 9.13 20.68 15.54
CA HIS A 198 9.37 19.34 16.07
C HIS A 198 8.64 18.25 15.27
N SER A 199 9.16 17.02 15.34
CA SER A 199 8.51 15.84 14.75
C SER A 199 7.12 15.60 15.33
N ASP A 200 6.88 15.93 16.60
CA ASP A 200 5.56 15.86 17.24
C ASP A 200 4.52 16.73 16.49
N THR A 201 4.87 17.93 16.01
CA THR A 201 3.97 18.76 15.20
C THR A 201 3.66 18.11 13.85
N CYS A 202 4.68 17.57 13.17
CA CYS A 202 4.52 16.84 11.92
C CYS A 202 3.61 15.62 12.10
N TYR A 203 3.81 14.85 13.18
CA TYR A 203 3.02 13.68 13.54
C TYR A 203 1.54 14.04 13.73
N VAL A 204 1.24 15.02 14.59
CA VAL A 204 -0.15 15.39 14.88
C VAL A 204 -0.83 15.99 13.64
N LEU A 205 -0.11 16.80 12.86
CA LEU A 205 -0.66 17.36 11.62
C LEU A 205 -0.91 16.27 10.57
N SER A 206 -0.06 15.23 10.50
CA SER A 206 -0.26 14.09 9.60
C SER A 206 -1.59 13.40 9.89
N PHE A 207 -1.92 13.17 11.17
CA PHE A 207 -3.23 12.63 11.55
C PHE A 207 -4.38 13.58 11.24
N ALA A 208 -4.21 14.89 11.46
CA ALA A 208 -5.23 15.87 11.07
C ALA A 208 -5.50 15.83 9.56
N VAL A 209 -4.47 15.64 8.73
CA VAL A 209 -4.58 15.49 7.28
C VAL A 209 -5.28 14.18 6.90
N ILE A 210 -4.97 13.06 7.56
CA ILE A 210 -5.66 11.78 7.31
C ILE A 210 -7.14 11.86 7.73
N MET A 211 -7.45 12.45 8.89
CA MET A 211 -8.83 12.69 9.33
C MET A 211 -9.58 13.63 8.38
N LEU A 212 -8.89 14.62 7.82
CA LEU A 212 -9.46 15.50 6.81
C LEU A 212 -9.85 14.73 5.54
N ASN A 213 -9.04 13.76 5.11
CA ASN A 213 -9.37 12.89 3.98
C ASN A 213 -10.71 12.17 4.19
N THR A 214 -10.87 11.53 5.35
CA THR A 214 -12.14 10.89 5.72
C THR A 214 -13.28 11.91 5.73
N SER A 215 -13.07 13.08 6.36
CA SER A 215 -14.10 14.10 6.51
C SER A 215 -14.59 14.68 5.17
N LEU A 216 -13.71 14.81 4.18
CA LEU A 216 -14.06 15.40 2.88
C LEU A 216 -14.62 14.37 1.89
N HIS A 217 -14.11 13.13 1.93
CA HIS A 217 -14.33 12.15 0.87
C HIS A 217 -15.20 10.97 1.27
N ASN A 218 -15.34 10.68 2.56
CA ASN A 218 -16.30 9.66 3.01
C ASN A 218 -17.73 10.20 2.80
N PRO A 219 -18.57 9.57 1.95
CA PRO A 219 -19.93 10.03 1.70
C PRO A 219 -20.82 10.08 2.95
N ASN A 220 -20.45 9.34 4.01
CA ASN A 220 -21.18 9.29 5.27
C ASN A 220 -20.93 10.52 6.15
N VAL A 221 -19.86 11.29 5.90
CA VAL A 221 -19.58 12.54 6.63
C VAL A 221 -20.35 13.68 5.96
N LYS A 222 -21.44 14.11 6.62
CA LYS A 222 -22.31 15.19 6.13
C LYS A 222 -21.69 16.58 6.32
N ASP A 223 -20.99 16.77 7.44
CA ASP A 223 -20.35 18.04 7.79
C ASP A 223 -18.92 18.06 7.26
N LYS A 224 -18.76 18.57 6.03
CA LYS A 224 -17.45 18.69 5.38
C LYS A 224 -16.76 19.96 5.90
N PRO A 225 -15.65 19.86 6.64
CA PRO A 225 -14.99 21.04 7.20
C PRO A 225 -14.47 21.93 6.07
N SER A 226 -14.65 23.24 6.19
CA SER A 226 -14.04 24.21 5.28
C SER A 226 -12.55 24.37 5.57
N HIS A 227 -11.81 24.98 4.64
CA HIS A 227 -10.42 25.40 4.87
C HIS A 227 -10.25 26.19 6.18
N GLN A 228 -11.09 27.20 6.42
CA GLN A 228 -11.02 28.04 7.62
C GLN A 228 -11.22 27.23 8.90
N ARG A 229 -12.12 26.24 8.86
CA ARG A 229 -12.33 25.33 9.98
C ARG A 229 -11.12 24.43 10.20
N PHE A 230 -10.53 23.88 9.13
CA PHE A 230 -9.31 23.10 9.23
C PHE A 230 -8.13 23.90 9.81
N THR A 231 -7.97 25.17 9.40
CA THR A 231 -6.97 26.08 9.99
C THR A 231 -7.22 26.30 11.48
N THR A 232 -8.48 26.57 11.86
CA THR A 232 -8.86 26.81 13.26
C THR A 232 -8.64 25.56 14.14
N MET A 233 -8.93 24.37 13.62
CA MET A 233 -8.74 23.08 14.31
C MET A 233 -7.27 22.74 14.58
N ASN A 234 -6.34 23.37 13.85
CA ASN A 234 -4.91 23.14 13.97
C ASN A 234 -4.15 24.36 14.52
N ARG A 235 -4.85 25.33 15.13
CA ARG A 235 -4.19 26.42 15.87
C ARG A 235 -3.37 25.89 17.05
N GLY A 236 -2.22 26.50 17.31
CA GLY A 236 -1.31 26.13 18.39
C GLY A 236 -0.57 24.80 18.21
N ILE A 237 -0.68 24.14 17.04
CA ILE A 237 -0.09 22.81 16.79
C ILE A 237 1.44 22.85 16.69
N ASN A 238 2.03 24.01 16.44
CA ASN A 238 3.47 24.19 16.27
C ASN A 238 4.11 24.70 17.57
N ASP A 239 4.10 23.84 18.59
CA ASP A 239 4.64 24.14 19.94
C ASP A 239 3.95 25.35 20.60
N GLY A 240 2.63 25.38 20.56
CA GLY A 240 1.81 26.49 21.04
C GLY A 240 1.65 27.64 20.03
N GLY A 241 2.46 27.66 18.96
CA GLY A 241 2.32 28.57 17.83
C GLY A 241 1.42 28.05 16.70
N ASP A 242 1.01 28.96 15.81
CA ASP A 242 0.26 28.63 14.61
C ASP A 242 1.19 28.29 13.43
N LEU A 243 0.78 27.34 12.59
CA LEU A 243 1.43 27.10 11.30
C LEU A 243 1.01 28.17 10.28
N PRO A 244 1.83 28.46 9.25
CA PRO A 244 1.47 29.39 8.19
C PRO A 244 0.12 29.03 7.55
N GLU A 245 -0.76 30.02 7.37
CA GLU A 245 -2.10 29.77 6.82
C GLU A 245 -2.03 29.17 5.41
N ASP A 246 -1.09 29.63 4.58
CA ASP A 246 -0.90 29.12 3.22
C ASP A 246 -0.44 27.65 3.21
N LEU A 247 0.36 27.22 4.21
CA LEU A 247 0.73 25.82 4.35
C LEU A 247 -0.53 24.98 4.58
N LEU A 248 -1.35 25.34 5.59
CA LEU A 248 -2.58 24.61 5.92
C LEU A 248 -3.59 24.64 4.76
N ARG A 249 -3.65 25.76 4.02
CA ARG A 249 -4.45 25.88 2.79
C ARG A 249 -4.03 24.89 1.72
N ASN A 250 -2.72 24.81 1.46
CA ASN A 250 -2.18 23.92 0.44
C ASN A 250 -2.42 22.44 0.81
N LEU A 251 -2.27 22.08 2.08
CA LEU A 251 -2.59 20.72 2.55
C LEU A 251 -4.08 20.41 2.37
N TYR A 252 -4.96 21.34 2.77
CA TYR A 252 -6.41 21.17 2.66
C TYR A 252 -6.86 21.01 1.21
N GLU A 253 -6.46 21.92 0.32
CA GLU A 253 -6.87 21.85 -1.09
C GLU A 253 -6.28 20.63 -1.79
N SER A 254 -5.05 20.21 -1.44
CA SER A 254 -4.46 18.97 -1.98
C SER A 254 -5.31 17.73 -1.64
N ILE A 255 -5.73 17.58 -0.39
CA ILE A 255 -6.62 16.49 0.01
C ILE A 255 -7.97 16.63 -0.66
N LYS A 256 -8.59 17.81 -0.62
CA LYS A 256 -9.91 18.05 -1.22
C LYS A 256 -9.96 17.73 -2.72
N ASN A 257 -8.88 18.01 -3.45
CA ASN A 257 -8.81 17.76 -4.89
C ASN A 257 -8.60 16.27 -5.22
N GLU A 258 -7.81 15.56 -4.40
CA GLU A 258 -7.53 14.14 -4.62
C GLU A 258 -7.49 13.39 -3.28
N PRO A 259 -8.36 12.39 -3.03
CA PRO A 259 -8.25 11.57 -1.82
C PRO A 259 -6.94 10.78 -1.80
N PHE A 260 -6.53 10.28 -0.63
CA PHE A 260 -5.45 9.29 -0.57
C PHE A 260 -5.82 8.06 -1.41
N LYS A 261 -4.86 7.56 -2.20
CA LYS A 261 -5.00 6.30 -2.94
C LYS A 261 -4.25 5.23 -2.19
N ILE A 262 -4.84 4.05 -2.09
CA ILE A 262 -4.27 2.95 -1.33
C ILE A 262 -4.19 1.71 -2.20
N PRO A 263 -3.06 0.98 -2.17
CA PRO A 263 -2.93 -0.27 -2.90
C PRO A 263 -3.97 -1.30 -2.46
N GLU A 264 -4.55 -1.97 -3.44
CA GLU A 264 -5.50 -3.08 -3.25
C GLU A 264 -6.79 -2.71 -2.51
N ASP A 265 -7.24 -1.44 -2.54
CA ASP A 265 -8.41 -0.89 -1.84
C ASP A 265 -9.66 -1.82 -1.86
N ASP A 266 -10.03 -2.35 -0.69
CA ASP A 266 -11.22 -3.19 -0.45
C ASP A 266 -12.34 -2.40 0.25
N GLY A 267 -12.18 -1.08 0.40
CA GLY A 267 -13.16 -0.18 1.02
C GLY A 267 -13.16 -0.16 2.55
N ASN A 268 -12.32 -0.99 3.20
CA ASN A 268 -12.17 -1.07 4.67
C ASN A 268 -10.88 -0.40 5.17
N ASP A 269 -10.19 0.36 4.32
CA ASP A 269 -8.91 0.96 4.69
C ASP A 269 -9.07 2.10 5.72
N LEU A 270 -8.10 2.23 6.64
CA LEU A 270 -8.00 3.25 7.69
C LEU A 270 -8.15 4.71 7.20
N THR A 271 -7.80 5.03 5.95
CA THR A 271 -7.97 6.40 5.42
C THR A 271 -9.41 6.74 5.01
N HIS A 272 -10.20 5.72 4.68
CA HIS A 272 -11.64 5.81 4.44
C HIS A 272 -12.44 5.51 5.70
N THR A 273 -11.84 4.72 6.59
CA THR A 273 -12.41 4.08 7.76
C THR A 273 -11.52 4.36 8.96
N PHE A 274 -11.26 5.65 9.23
CA PHE A 274 -10.68 6.08 10.51
C PHE A 274 -11.51 5.58 11.72
N PHE A 275 -12.66 4.98 11.41
CA PHE A 275 -13.58 4.17 12.19
C PHE A 275 -13.24 2.68 12.12
N ASN A 276 -12.05 2.25 12.56
CA ASN A 276 -11.86 0.83 12.88
C ASN A 276 -12.84 0.49 14.01
N PRO A 277 -13.82 -0.41 13.81
CA PRO A 277 -14.82 -0.62 14.84
C PRO A 277 -14.17 -1.28 16.05
N ASP A 278 -14.32 -0.64 17.22
CA ASP A 278 -13.92 -1.23 18.50
C ASP A 278 -14.55 -2.61 18.68
N ARG A 279 -15.74 -2.81 18.09
CA ARG A 279 -16.42 -4.10 17.99
C ARG A 279 -17.50 -4.08 16.91
N GLU A 280 -17.70 -5.24 16.27
CA GLU A 280 -18.87 -5.50 15.43
C GLU A 280 -19.44 -6.89 15.69
N GLY A 281 -20.71 -7.11 15.37
CA GLY A 281 -21.37 -8.38 15.66
C GLY A 281 -22.89 -8.33 15.62
N TRP A 282 -23.52 -9.52 15.59
CA TRP A 282 -24.97 -9.63 15.58
C TRP A 282 -25.56 -9.58 16.99
N LEU A 283 -26.51 -8.66 17.21
CA LEU A 283 -27.28 -8.59 18.45
C LEU A 283 -28.78 -8.51 18.17
N LEU A 284 -29.56 -8.84 19.20
CA LEU A 284 -30.99 -8.58 19.23
C LEU A 284 -31.23 -7.28 20.01
N LYS A 285 -32.05 -6.37 19.47
CA LYS A 285 -32.44 -5.15 20.17
C LYS A 285 -33.95 -5.05 20.35
N LEU A 286 -34.37 -4.49 21.48
CA LEU A 286 -35.77 -4.18 21.72
C LEU A 286 -36.16 -2.85 21.06
N GLY A 287 -37.35 -2.79 20.48
CA GLY A 287 -37.93 -1.56 19.94
C GLY A 287 -38.29 -0.54 21.03
N GLY A 288 -38.44 0.73 20.64
CA GLY A 288 -38.66 1.86 21.56
C GLY A 288 -40.11 1.93 21.99
N ARG A 289 -40.94 2.58 21.17
CA ARG A 289 -42.40 2.67 21.37
C ARG A 289 -43.08 1.32 21.25
N VAL A 290 -42.72 0.53 20.25
CA VAL A 290 -43.23 -0.83 20.05
C VAL A 290 -42.17 -1.83 20.48
N LYS A 291 -42.47 -2.64 21.50
CA LYS A 291 -41.51 -3.56 22.14
C LYS A 291 -41.33 -4.88 21.38
N THR A 292 -40.87 -4.78 20.13
CA THR A 292 -40.50 -5.94 19.31
C THR A 292 -38.99 -6.14 19.27
N TRP A 293 -38.54 -7.39 19.37
CA TRP A 293 -37.13 -7.74 19.18
C TRP A 293 -36.76 -7.80 17.71
N LYS A 294 -35.61 -7.25 17.35
CA LYS A 294 -35.07 -7.24 15.98
C LYS A 294 -33.59 -7.60 15.99
N ARG A 295 -33.18 -8.50 15.08
CA ARG A 295 -31.77 -8.84 14.85
C ARG A 295 -31.14 -7.76 13.98
N ARG A 296 -30.01 -7.23 14.41
CA ARG A 296 -29.28 -6.15 13.71
C ARG A 296 -27.79 -6.40 13.81
N TRP A 297 -27.06 -6.04 12.76
CA TRP A 297 -25.60 -6.01 12.78
C TRP A 297 -25.17 -4.73 13.48
N PHE A 298 -24.47 -4.84 14.59
CA PHE A 298 -24.01 -3.70 15.37
C PHE A 298 -22.56 -3.41 15.06
N ILE A 299 -22.23 -2.13 15.00
CA ILE A 299 -20.86 -1.62 14.87
C ILE A 299 -20.68 -0.56 15.95
N LEU A 300 -19.66 -0.72 16.79
CA LEU A 300 -19.23 0.25 17.80
C LEU A 300 -18.01 0.98 17.27
N THR A 301 -18.11 2.29 17.10
CA THR A 301 -16.98 3.16 16.68
C THR A 301 -17.30 4.61 17.03
N ASP A 302 -16.30 5.45 17.29
CA ASP A 302 -16.44 6.89 17.64
C ASP A 302 -17.45 7.20 18.74
N ASN A 303 -17.42 6.43 19.83
CA ASN A 303 -18.38 6.62 20.93
C ASN A 303 -19.84 6.53 20.46
N CYS A 304 -20.10 5.88 19.32
CA CYS A 304 -21.41 5.68 18.74
C CYS A 304 -21.64 4.19 18.50
N LEU A 305 -22.87 3.78 18.75
CA LEU A 305 -23.33 2.43 18.45
C LEU A 305 -24.28 2.48 17.26
N TYR A 306 -23.80 2.00 16.13
CA TYR A 306 -24.52 1.89 14.87
C TYR A 306 -25.18 0.53 14.78
N TYR A 307 -26.34 0.46 14.14
CA TYR A 307 -26.97 -0.82 13.84
C TYR A 307 -27.61 -0.86 12.46
N PHE A 308 -27.41 -1.96 11.75
CA PHE A 308 -27.78 -2.19 10.36
C PHE A 308 -28.78 -3.35 10.24
N GLU A 309 -29.57 -3.37 9.18
CA GLU A 309 -30.45 -4.51 8.93
C GLU A 309 -29.65 -5.70 8.40
N TYR A 310 -28.70 -5.44 7.50
CA TYR A 310 -27.76 -6.40 6.92
C TYR A 310 -26.31 -5.91 7.03
N THR A 311 -25.35 -6.83 6.99
CA THR A 311 -23.91 -6.52 7.00
C THR A 311 -23.43 -5.79 5.75
N THR A 312 -24.20 -5.88 4.66
CA THR A 312 -23.91 -5.23 3.37
C THR A 312 -24.54 -3.85 3.24
N ASP A 313 -25.30 -3.42 4.24
CA ASP A 313 -25.99 -2.12 4.20
C ASP A 313 -24.98 -0.98 4.31
N LYS A 314 -25.10 0.00 3.40
CA LYS A 314 -24.24 1.19 3.40
C LYS A 314 -24.70 2.25 4.41
N GLU A 315 -25.99 2.25 4.76
CA GLU A 315 -26.58 3.22 5.68
C GLU A 315 -27.10 2.52 6.95
N PRO A 316 -26.83 3.07 8.15
CA PRO A 316 -27.31 2.48 9.39
C PRO A 316 -28.82 2.62 9.52
N ARG A 317 -29.46 1.59 10.07
CA ARG A 317 -30.86 1.69 10.48
C ARG A 317 -31.03 2.63 11.68
N GLY A 318 -30.00 2.79 12.50
CA GLY A 318 -29.96 3.86 13.48
C GLY A 318 -28.61 4.01 14.15
N ILE A 319 -28.47 5.14 14.83
CA ILE A 319 -27.24 5.61 15.45
C ILE A 319 -27.55 6.01 16.88
N ILE A 320 -26.78 5.48 17.83
CA ILE A 320 -26.92 5.74 19.25
C ILE A 320 -25.60 6.35 19.75
N PRO A 321 -25.51 7.69 19.88
CA PRO A 321 -24.43 8.33 20.61
C PRO A 321 -24.36 7.78 22.04
N LEU A 322 -23.17 7.39 22.49
CA LEU A 322 -22.94 6.81 23.81
C LEU A 322 -22.60 7.87 24.87
N GLU A 323 -22.51 9.15 24.47
CA GLU A 323 -22.31 10.28 25.36
C GLU A 323 -23.37 10.31 26.48
N ASN A 324 -22.90 10.42 27.73
CA ASN A 324 -23.74 10.47 28.92
C ASN A 324 -24.63 9.23 29.14
N LEU A 325 -24.33 8.12 28.46
CA LEU A 325 -24.98 6.84 28.72
C LEU A 325 -24.15 6.01 29.70
N SER A 326 -24.83 5.12 30.41
CA SER A 326 -24.24 4.05 31.19
C SER A 326 -24.86 2.72 30.80
N ILE A 327 -24.18 1.64 31.18
CA ILE A 327 -24.60 0.28 30.87
C ILE A 327 -24.91 -0.48 32.15
N ARG A 328 -25.96 -1.28 32.13
CA ARG A 328 -26.31 -2.22 33.21
C ARG A 328 -26.77 -3.55 32.64
N GLU A 329 -26.50 -4.62 33.36
CA GLU A 329 -27.06 -5.93 33.06
C GLU A 329 -28.51 -6.00 33.52
N VAL A 330 -29.34 -6.72 32.76
CA VAL A 330 -30.75 -6.94 33.09
C VAL A 330 -31.19 -8.35 32.72
N ASP A 331 -32.12 -8.89 33.49
CA ASP A 331 -32.83 -10.12 33.11
C ASP A 331 -34.03 -9.79 32.22
N ASP A 332 -34.26 -10.62 31.21
CA ASP A 332 -35.45 -10.53 30.35
C ASP A 332 -36.11 -11.90 30.21
N SER A 333 -37.42 -11.96 30.49
CA SER A 333 -38.21 -13.20 30.41
C SER A 333 -38.17 -13.91 29.05
N LYS A 334 -37.82 -13.22 27.96
CA LYS A 334 -37.89 -13.73 26.59
C LYS A 334 -36.55 -13.86 25.91
N LYS A 335 -35.48 -13.25 26.44
CA LYS A 335 -34.17 -13.18 25.79
C LYS A 335 -33.04 -13.34 26.78
N PRO A 336 -32.06 -14.22 26.51
CA PRO A 336 -30.91 -14.38 27.38
C PRO A 336 -29.93 -13.23 27.21
N ASN A 337 -28.96 -13.15 28.11
CA ASN A 337 -27.76 -12.32 27.98
C ASN A 337 -28.08 -10.84 27.70
N CYS A 338 -29.01 -10.26 28.45
CA CYS A 338 -29.49 -8.91 28.21
C CYS A 338 -28.69 -7.84 28.98
N PHE A 339 -28.55 -6.67 28.35
CA PHE A 339 -28.03 -5.46 28.96
C PHE A 339 -28.78 -4.22 28.43
N GLU A 340 -28.67 -3.11 29.14
CA GLU A 340 -29.33 -1.85 28.80
C GLU A 340 -28.34 -0.69 28.75
N LEU A 341 -28.46 0.12 27.69
CA LEU A 341 -27.95 1.49 27.67
C LEU A 341 -29.02 2.43 28.21
N PHE A 342 -28.65 3.29 29.16
CA PHE A 342 -29.56 4.21 29.82
C PHE A 342 -28.85 5.49 30.26
N ILE A 343 -29.61 6.56 30.49
CA ILE A 343 -29.09 7.81 31.07
C ILE A 343 -29.09 7.67 32.60
N PRO A 344 -27.95 7.79 33.30
CA PRO A 344 -27.90 7.85 34.75
C PRO A 344 -28.78 8.98 35.30
N ASP A 345 -29.43 8.74 36.43
CA ASP A 345 -30.22 9.75 37.17
C ASP A 345 -31.44 10.38 36.45
N HIS A 346 -31.66 10.04 35.17
CA HIS A 346 -32.78 10.54 34.35
C HIS A 346 -33.48 9.42 33.58
N ARG A 347 -34.17 8.52 34.30
CA ARG A 347 -34.76 7.29 33.74
C ARG A 347 -35.88 7.49 32.71
N ASP A 348 -36.58 8.63 32.77
CA ASP A 348 -37.70 8.93 31.87
C ASP A 348 -37.29 9.76 30.65
N GLN A 349 -36.04 10.22 30.61
CA GLN A 349 -35.53 11.00 29.49
C GLN A 349 -35.29 10.12 28.26
N VAL A 350 -35.71 10.60 27.10
CA VAL A 350 -35.44 9.94 25.82
C VAL A 350 -33.96 10.11 25.47
N ILE A 351 -33.29 8.99 25.17
CA ILE A 351 -31.92 8.96 24.67
C ILE A 351 -31.90 9.62 23.29
N LYS A 352 -31.04 10.63 23.13
CA LYS A 352 -30.80 11.28 21.84
C LYS A 352 -30.17 10.28 20.88
N ALA A 353 -30.93 9.84 19.90
CA ALA A 353 -30.53 8.88 18.88
C ALA A 353 -31.36 9.12 17.62
N CYS A 354 -30.92 8.60 16.48
CA CYS A 354 -31.71 8.65 15.25
C CYS A 354 -31.92 7.25 14.66
N LYS A 355 -32.98 7.10 13.87
CA LYS A 355 -33.26 5.88 13.10
C LYS A 355 -33.89 6.22 11.76
N THR A 356 -33.78 5.28 10.82
CA THR A 356 -34.41 5.38 9.50
C THR A 356 -35.71 4.58 9.48
N GLU A 357 -36.80 5.19 9.01
CA GLU A 357 -38.08 4.51 8.79
C GLU A 357 -38.09 3.75 7.44
N ALA A 358 -39.14 2.97 7.18
CA ALA A 358 -39.20 2.13 5.98
C ALA A 358 -39.24 2.94 4.67
N ASP A 359 -39.62 4.22 4.74
CA ASP A 359 -39.64 5.18 3.65
C ASP A 359 -38.31 5.92 3.45
N GLY A 360 -37.27 5.58 4.22
CA GLY A 360 -35.95 6.21 4.15
C GLY A 360 -35.81 7.51 4.96
N ARG A 361 -36.87 7.97 5.64
CA ARG A 361 -36.81 9.19 6.47
C ARG A 361 -36.05 8.95 7.76
N VAL A 362 -35.14 9.85 8.11
CA VAL A 362 -34.45 9.87 9.41
C VAL A 362 -35.33 10.58 10.44
N VAL A 363 -35.59 9.90 11.57
CA VAL A 363 -36.39 10.41 12.69
C VAL A 363 -35.67 10.19 14.02
N GLU A 364 -36.04 10.94 15.05
CA GLU A 364 -35.51 10.74 16.40
C GLU A 364 -35.95 9.40 17.01
N GLY A 365 -35.06 8.80 17.80
CA GLY A 365 -35.32 7.63 18.61
C GLY A 365 -36.40 7.90 19.67
N ASN A 366 -37.11 6.85 20.08
CA ASN A 366 -38.17 6.92 21.09
C ASN A 366 -37.83 6.01 22.29
N HIS A 367 -36.54 5.92 22.61
CA HIS A 367 -36.01 4.99 23.60
C HIS A 367 -35.60 5.76 24.84
N THR A 368 -36.20 5.46 26.00
CA THR A 368 -35.67 5.87 27.31
C THR A 368 -34.54 4.96 27.78
N PHE A 369 -34.48 3.74 27.23
CA PHE A 369 -33.36 2.80 27.35
C PHE A 369 -33.27 1.96 26.09
N TYR A 370 -32.07 1.48 25.76
CA TYR A 370 -31.86 0.46 24.73
C TYR A 370 -31.54 -0.88 25.38
N ARG A 371 -32.53 -1.80 25.39
CA ARG A 371 -32.30 -3.19 25.80
C ARG A 371 -31.79 -4.02 24.62
N ILE A 372 -30.69 -4.71 24.85
CA ILE A 372 -29.94 -5.47 23.85
C ILE A 372 -29.67 -6.87 24.43
N SER A 373 -29.70 -7.89 23.59
CA SER A 373 -29.45 -9.29 23.93
C SER A 373 -28.36 -9.85 23.01
N ALA A 374 -27.33 -10.42 23.63
CA ALA A 374 -26.25 -11.10 22.92
C ALA A 374 -26.51 -12.60 22.73
N PRO A 375 -25.98 -13.24 21.68
CA PRO A 375 -26.16 -14.66 21.46
C PRO A 375 -25.58 -15.53 22.58
N THR A 376 -24.41 -15.17 23.12
CA THR A 376 -23.79 -15.87 24.27
C THR A 376 -23.49 -14.94 25.46
N ALA A 377 -23.18 -15.54 26.61
CA ALA A 377 -22.79 -14.80 27.81
C ALA A 377 -21.41 -14.15 27.64
N GLU A 378 -20.50 -14.82 26.93
CA GLU A 378 -19.17 -14.32 26.57
C GLU A 378 -19.31 -13.08 25.67
N GLU A 379 -20.11 -13.18 24.60
CA GLU A 379 -20.36 -12.04 23.72
C GLU A 379 -21.02 -10.87 24.46
N LYS A 380 -21.93 -11.14 25.42
CA LYS A 380 -22.51 -10.08 26.27
C LYS A 380 -21.42 -9.33 27.03
N GLU A 381 -20.56 -10.06 27.73
CA GLU A 381 -19.48 -9.47 28.54
C GLU A 381 -18.52 -8.66 27.68
N GLU A 382 -18.18 -9.21 26.53
CA GLU A 382 -17.35 -8.58 25.52
C GLU A 382 -17.95 -7.27 24.99
N TRP A 383 -19.24 -7.26 24.65
CA TRP A 383 -19.97 -6.05 24.25
C TRP A 383 -20.05 -5.02 25.37
N ILE A 384 -20.38 -5.45 26.60
CA ILE A 384 -20.43 -4.56 27.77
C ILE A 384 -19.06 -3.91 27.99
N THR A 385 -17.99 -4.70 27.96
CA THR A 385 -16.62 -4.23 28.14
C THR A 385 -16.23 -3.22 27.08
N SER A 386 -16.52 -3.52 25.81
CA SER A 386 -16.19 -2.64 24.67
C SER A 386 -16.96 -1.33 24.74
N ILE A 387 -18.25 -1.36 25.08
CA ILE A 387 -19.08 -0.17 25.24
C ILE A 387 -18.65 0.65 26.46
N LYS A 388 -18.35 0.03 27.61
CA LYS A 388 -17.78 0.74 28.77
C LYS A 388 -16.45 1.40 28.43
N LYS A 389 -15.61 0.71 27.64
CA LYS A 389 -14.35 1.26 27.16
C LYS A 389 -14.60 2.46 26.25
N ALA A 390 -15.48 2.36 25.26
CA ALA A 390 -15.82 3.48 24.39
C ALA A 390 -16.43 4.67 25.17
N ILE A 391 -17.26 4.42 26.18
CA ILE A 391 -17.78 5.47 27.07
C ILE A 391 -16.66 6.11 27.91
N SER A 392 -15.62 5.36 28.29
CA SER A 392 -14.55 5.81 29.21
C SER A 392 -13.25 6.27 28.54
N ARG A 393 -12.98 5.88 27.30
CA ARG A 393 -11.71 6.09 26.58
C ARG A 393 -11.91 6.04 25.08
N ASP A 394 -11.32 7.02 24.39
CA ASP A 394 -10.71 6.80 23.08
C ASP A 394 -9.19 6.79 23.30
N PRO A 395 -8.50 5.63 23.32
CA PRO A 395 -7.05 5.58 23.52
C PRO A 395 -6.23 6.23 22.41
N PHE A 396 -6.76 6.27 21.18
CA PHE A 396 -6.10 6.88 20.04
C PHE A 396 -6.25 8.41 20.09
N TYR A 397 -7.45 8.90 20.36
CA TYR A 397 -7.66 10.31 20.63
C TYR A 397 -7.04 10.74 21.96
N GLU A 398 -6.94 9.88 22.98
CA GLU A 398 -6.15 10.15 24.19
C GLU A 398 -4.66 10.22 23.85
N MET A 399 -4.12 9.39 22.96
CA MET A 399 -2.72 9.46 22.53
C MET A 399 -2.46 10.74 21.72
N VAL A 400 -3.32 11.05 20.74
CA VAL A 400 -3.23 12.28 19.94
C VAL A 400 -3.46 13.51 20.83
N ALA A 401 -4.42 13.46 21.75
CA ALA A 401 -4.69 14.53 22.72
C ALA A 401 -3.59 14.64 23.78
N ALA A 402 -2.96 13.54 24.20
CA ALA A 402 -1.82 13.55 25.11
C ALA A 402 -0.59 14.15 24.43
N ARG A 403 -0.34 13.82 23.15
CA ARG A 403 0.71 14.48 22.37
C ARG A 403 0.38 15.94 22.12
N LYS A 404 -0.86 16.30 21.78
CA LYS A 404 -1.31 17.71 21.72
C LYS A 404 -1.08 18.42 23.06
N LYS A 405 -1.43 17.79 24.19
CA LYS A 405 -1.16 18.32 25.54
C LYS A 405 0.33 18.46 25.82
N LYS A 406 1.18 17.52 25.40
CA LYS A 406 2.64 17.60 25.54
C LYS A 406 3.21 18.79 24.76
N VAL A 407 2.77 18.97 23.51
CA VAL A 407 3.09 20.13 22.66
C VAL A 407 2.61 21.42 23.32
N SER A 408 1.45 21.42 23.99
CA SER A 408 0.95 22.58 24.75
C SER A 408 1.51 22.72 26.18
N ALA A 409 2.29 21.76 26.70
CA ALA A 409 2.80 21.76 28.08
C ALA A 409 4.28 22.18 28.16
N LEU A 410 5.03 22.10 27.06
CA LEU A 410 6.37 22.68 26.93
C LEU A 410 6.38 24.23 27.07
N THR A 411 5.20 24.84 27.20
CA THR A 411 4.99 26.28 27.33
C THR A 411 4.62 26.75 28.74
N SER A 412 4.81 25.93 29.80
CA SER A 412 4.73 26.47 31.17
C SER A 412 6.12 27.00 31.58
N PRO A 413 6.25 28.28 31.97
CA PRO A 413 7.53 28.91 32.29
C PRO A 413 8.25 28.27 33.47
#